data_AF-A0A7J4DSQ0-F1
#
_entry.id   AF-A0A7J4DSQ0-F1
#
_cell.length_a   1.000
_cell.length_b   1.000
_cell.length_c   1.000
_cell.angle_alpha   90.00
_cell.angle_beta   90.00
_cell.angle_gamma   90.00
#
_symmetry.space_group_name_H-M   'P 1'
#
loop_
_entity.id
_entity.type
_entity.pdbx_description
1 polymer ?
#
loop_
_entity_poly.entity_id
_entity_poly.type
_entity_poly.pdbx_seq_one_letter_code
_entity_poly.pdbx_strand_id
1 'polypeptide(L)'
;RLQLEIPSIDNILAITINHKSASLDDIGVLESRVEEAYQHLYSYTDEIVVLATCNRFEIYAYTSNPDELLSHARSFFGHLWGKASILQNSFSSFCTLKNKPTLESN
;
A
#
# COMPACT_ATOMS: atom_id res chain seq x y z
N ARG A 1 -4.03 30.86 -13.55
CA ARG A 1 -4.36 30.22 -12.26
C ARG A 1 -4.16 28.72 -12.47
N LEU A 2 -3.01 28.17 -12.10
CA LEU A 2 -2.75 26.74 -12.20
C LEU A 2 -3.67 26.05 -11.19
N GLN A 3 -4.63 25.25 -11.67
CA GLN A 3 -5.39 24.35 -10.81
C GLN A 3 -4.42 23.21 -10.47
N LEU A 4 -3.94 23.17 -9.23
CA LEU A 4 -3.28 21.99 -8.70
C LEU A 4 -4.40 20.99 -8.42
N GLU A 5 -4.59 20.04 -9.33
CA GLU A 5 -5.37 18.84 -9.04
C GLU A 5 -4.63 18.11 -7.92
N ILE A 6 -5.25 18.04 -6.74
CA ILE A 6 -4.74 17.20 -5.66
C ILE A 6 -4.93 15.75 -6.14
N PRO A 7 -3.85 14.98 -6.33
CA PRO A 7 -3.97 13.59 -6.78
C PRO A 7 -4.90 12.85 -5.83
N SER A 8 -5.90 12.19 -6.40
CA SER A 8 -6.79 11.35 -5.62
C SER A 8 -5.98 10.24 -4.96
N ILE A 9 -6.20 9.99 -3.67
CA ILE A 9 -5.49 8.96 -2.90
C ILE A 9 -5.97 7.53 -3.21
N ASP A 10 -6.75 7.37 -4.28
CA ASP A 10 -7.50 6.16 -4.65
C ASP A 10 -6.60 4.98 -5.10
N ASN A 11 -5.30 5.23 -5.23
CA ASN A 11 -4.30 4.25 -5.65
C ASN A 11 -3.14 4.14 -4.65
N ILE A 12 -3.34 4.60 -3.41
CA ILE A 12 -2.36 4.37 -2.34
C ILE A 12 -2.55 2.97 -1.76
N LEU A 13 -1.46 2.23 -1.76
CA LEU A 13 -1.31 0.91 -1.18
C LEU A 13 -0.31 1.00 -0.02
N ALA A 14 -0.67 0.41 1.13
CA ALA A 14 0.22 0.28 2.27
C ALA A 14 0.45 -1.20 2.60
N ILE A 15 1.72 -1.59 2.72
CA ILE A 15 2.14 -2.93 3.17
C ILE A 15 2.87 -2.77 4.48
N THR A 16 2.33 -3.36 5.54
CA THR A 16 2.79 -3.08 6.90
C THR A 16 3.13 -4.37 7.65
N ILE A 17 4.29 -4.39 8.30
CA ILE A 17 4.67 -5.39 9.30
C ILE A 17 5.01 -4.61 10.57
N ASN A 18 4.42 -4.97 11.71
CA ASN A 18 4.64 -4.27 12.96
C ASN A 18 4.74 -5.24 14.13
N HIS A 19 5.12 -4.72 15.30
CA HIS A 19 5.34 -5.51 16.53
C HIS A 19 4.10 -6.30 17.01
N LYS A 20 2.90 -6.03 16.46
CA LYS A 20 1.70 -6.83 16.74
C LYS A 20 1.61 -8.09 15.88
N SER A 21 2.20 -8.07 14.68
CA SER A 21 2.17 -9.19 13.72
C SER A 21 3.49 -9.96 13.59
N ALA A 22 4.61 -9.38 14.05
CA ALA A 22 5.94 -9.95 13.96
C ALA A 22 6.78 -9.69 15.22
N SER A 23 7.86 -10.45 15.42
CA SER A 23 8.80 -10.19 16.50
C SER A 23 9.64 -8.94 16.21
N LEU A 24 10.28 -8.37 17.23
CA LEU A 24 11.21 -7.26 17.04
C LEU A 24 12.45 -7.68 16.22
N ASP A 25 12.87 -8.95 16.31
CA ASP A 25 13.98 -9.48 15.50
C ASP A 25 13.62 -9.49 14.01
N ASP A 26 12.39 -9.93 13.66
CA ASP A 26 11.91 -9.89 12.28
C ASP A 26 11.87 -8.45 11.73
N ILE A 27 11.42 -7.51 12.56
CA ILE A 27 11.34 -6.08 12.18
C ILE A 27 12.73 -5.49 12.03
N GLY A 28 13.68 -5.82 12.92
CA GLY A 28 15.07 -5.39 12.83
C GLY A 28 15.76 -5.88 11.56
N VAL A 29 15.47 -7.11 11.12
CA VAL A 29 15.93 -7.62 9.81
C VAL A 29 15.39 -6.76 8.68
N LEU A 30 14.10 -6.42 8.68
CA LEU A 30 13.50 -5.56 7.66
C LEU A 30 14.04 -4.12 7.70
N GLU A 31 14.25 -3.56 8.89
CA GLU A 31 14.83 -2.24 9.10
C GLU A 31 16.22 -2.12 8.46
N SER A 32 17.02 -3.18 8.50
CA SER A 32 18.33 -3.22 7.81
C SER A 32 18.24 -3.30 6.27
N ARG A 33 17.05 -3.55 5.72
CA ARG A 33 16.80 -3.78 4.28
C ARG A 33 16.01 -2.65 3.61
N VAL A 34 15.92 -1.46 4.22
CA VAL A 34 15.18 -0.30 3.65
C VAL A 34 15.63 0.05 2.23
N GLU A 35 16.94 0.17 2.02
CA GLU A 35 17.49 0.53 0.71
C GLU A 35 17.19 -0.56 -0.33
N GLU A 36 17.31 -1.84 0.05
CA GLU A 36 16.94 -2.97 -0.80
C GLU A 36 15.46 -2.93 -1.17
N ALA A 37 14.57 -2.65 -0.20
CA ALA A 37 13.14 -2.53 -0.43
C ALA A 37 12.84 -1.43 -1.45
N TYR A 38 13.50 -0.27 -1.29
CA TYR A 38 13.34 0.85 -2.22
C TYR A 38 13.79 0.46 -3.63
N GLN A 39 15.02 -0.05 -3.78
CA GLN A 39 15.57 -0.44 -5.08
C GLN A 39 14.76 -1.55 -5.76
N HIS A 40 14.26 -2.51 -4.99
CA HIS A 40 13.47 -3.62 -5.51
C HIS A 40 12.10 -3.18 -6.00
N LEU A 41 11.46 -2.23 -5.31
CA LEU A 41 10.05 -1.91 -5.52
C LEU A 41 9.82 -0.64 -6.33
N TYR A 42 10.80 0.26 -6.39
CA TYR A 42 10.65 1.57 -7.04
C TYR A 42 10.18 1.49 -8.50
N SER A 43 10.65 0.50 -9.26
CA SER A 43 10.25 0.32 -10.67
C SER A 43 8.78 -0.08 -10.86
N TYR A 44 8.06 -0.45 -9.80
CA TYR A 44 6.66 -0.90 -9.81
C TYR A 44 5.72 0.12 -9.15
N THR A 45 6.24 1.32 -8.84
CA THR A 45 5.53 2.39 -8.16
C THR A 45 5.76 3.70 -8.89
N ASP A 46 4.76 4.58 -8.90
CA ASP A 46 4.98 5.96 -9.33
C ASP A 46 5.59 6.79 -8.18
N GLU A 47 5.19 6.50 -6.95
CA GLU A 47 5.76 7.08 -5.72
C GLU A 47 5.87 6.00 -4.64
N ILE A 48 6.93 6.04 -3.84
CA ILE A 48 7.15 5.08 -2.75
C ILE A 48 7.81 5.76 -1.55
N VAL A 49 7.33 5.40 -0.36
CA VAL A 49 7.90 5.77 0.93
C VAL A 49 8.07 4.48 1.73
N VAL A 50 9.30 4.25 2.20
CA VAL A 50 9.61 3.15 3.12
C VAL A 50 9.84 3.75 4.51
N LEU A 51 8.99 3.41 5.46
CA LEU A 51 9.10 3.81 6.86
C LEU A 51 9.57 2.60 7.68
N ALA A 52 10.80 2.67 8.18
CA ALA A 52 11.34 1.67 9.10
C ALA A 52 11.65 2.30 10.45
N THR A 53 11.25 1.59 11.50
CA THR A 53 11.55 1.90 12.90
C THR A 53 11.70 0.57 13.64
N CYS A 54 12.18 0.62 14.88
CA CYS A 54 12.27 -0.54 15.75
C CYS A 54 10.93 -1.29 15.99
N ASN A 55 9.78 -0.68 15.71
CA ASN A 55 8.46 -1.24 16.01
C ASN A 55 7.59 -1.54 14.78
N ARG A 56 8.02 -1.12 13.59
CA ARG A 56 7.28 -1.29 12.33
C ARG A 56 8.16 -1.06 11.12
N PHE A 57 7.83 -1.80 10.06
CA PHE A 57 8.31 -1.63 8.71
C PHE A 57 7.09 -1.48 7.79
N GLU A 58 7.00 -0.34 7.12
CA GLU A 58 5.83 0.03 6.31
C GLU A 58 6.29 0.53 4.94
N ILE A 59 5.61 0.08 3.90
CA ILE A 59 5.78 0.55 2.54
C ILE A 59 4.48 1.22 2.14
N TYR A 60 4.55 2.52 1.84
CA TYR A 60 3.46 3.27 1.24
C TYR A 60 3.83 3.51 -0.22
N ALA A 61 2.96 3.11 -1.13
CA ALA A 61 3.20 3.22 -2.55
C ALA A 61 1.96 3.76 -3.25
N TYR A 62 2.19 4.68 -4.19
CA TYR A 62 1.23 4.98 -5.24
C TYR A 62 1.59 4.13 -6.45
N THR A 63 0.62 3.39 -6.99
CA THR A 63 0.84 2.56 -8.19
C THR A 63 -0.43 2.43 -9.01
N SER A 64 -0.27 2.48 -10.33
CA SER A 64 -1.33 2.12 -11.28
C SER A 64 -1.56 0.61 -11.40
N ASN A 65 -0.62 -0.22 -10.93
CA ASN A 65 -0.69 -1.68 -11.01
C ASN A 65 -0.41 -2.35 -9.64
N PRO A 66 -1.40 -2.37 -8.72
CA PRO A 66 -1.22 -2.90 -7.38
C PRO A 66 -0.88 -4.40 -7.36
N ASP A 67 -1.39 -5.18 -8.30
CA ASP A 67 -1.14 -6.63 -8.36
C ASP A 67 0.33 -6.95 -8.66
N GLU A 68 0.94 -6.20 -9.58
CA GLU A 68 2.37 -6.32 -9.90
C GLU A 68 3.24 -5.92 -8.71
N LEU A 69 2.95 -4.76 -8.10
CA LEU A 69 3.65 -4.32 -6.89
C LEU A 69 3.54 -5.37 -5.77
N LEU A 70 2.36 -5.93 -5.52
CA LEU A 70 2.15 -6.94 -4.48
C LEU A 70 2.92 -8.25 -4.75
N SER A 71 3.05 -8.64 -6.02
CA SER A 71 3.87 -9.80 -6.41
C SER A 71 5.35 -9.59 -6.06
N HIS A 72 5.90 -8.41 -6.38
CA HIS A 72 7.29 -8.06 -6.07
C HIS A 72 7.52 -7.86 -4.57
N ALA A 73 6.58 -7.20 -3.88
CA ALA A 73 6.65 -7.06 -2.43
C ALA A 73 6.63 -8.42 -1.72
N ARG A 74 5.79 -9.36 -2.16
CA ARG A 74 5.80 -10.74 -1.65
C ARG A 74 7.17 -11.40 -1.81
N SER A 75 7.84 -11.20 -2.94
CA SER A 75 9.21 -11.69 -3.15
C SER A 75 10.20 -11.07 -2.16
N PHE A 76 10.16 -9.74 -2.00
CA PHE A 76 11.03 -9.00 -1.06
C PHE A 76 10.87 -9.46 0.40
N PHE A 77 9.63 -9.57 0.87
CA PHE A 77 9.31 -9.99 2.25
C PHE A 77 9.57 -11.48 2.47
N GLY A 78 9.48 -12.30 1.43
CA GLY A 78 9.73 -13.74 1.49
C GLY A 78 8.91 -14.43 2.58
N HIS A 79 9.59 -15.10 3.52
CA HIS A 79 8.93 -15.82 4.61
C HIS A 79 8.17 -14.90 5.59
N LEU A 80 8.46 -13.59 5.62
CA LEU A 80 7.76 -12.61 6.46
C LEU A 80 6.45 -12.12 5.84
N TRP A 81 6.16 -12.46 4.58
CA TRP A 81 4.95 -12.03 3.90
C TRP A 81 3.66 -12.38 4.66
N GLY A 82 3.62 -13.55 5.31
CA GLY A 82 2.47 -13.99 6.11
C GLY A 82 2.18 -13.10 7.33
N LYS A 83 3.10 -12.20 7.70
CA LYS A 83 2.97 -11.25 8.81
C LYS A 83 2.56 -9.85 8.32
N ALA A 84 2.51 -9.64 7.00
CA ALA A 84 2.16 -8.36 6.41
C ALA A 84 0.65 -8.12 6.40
N SER A 85 0.24 -6.89 6.69
CA SER A 85 -1.12 -6.38 6.48
C SER A 85 -1.13 -5.42 5.31
N ILE A 86 -2.03 -5.65 4.37
CA ILE A 86 -2.17 -4.84 3.14
C ILE A 86 -3.42 -3.97 3.30
N LEU A 87 -3.25 -2.67 3.12
CA LEU A 87 -4.34 -1.70 3.07
C LEU A 87 -4.33 -1.06 1.68
N GLN A 88 -5.44 -1.14 0.97
CA GLN A 88 -5.62 -0.51 -0.33
C GLN A 88 -6.90 0.32 -0.28
N ASN A 89 -6.78 1.60 -0.63
CA ASN A 89 -7.90 2.52 -0.56
C ASN A 89 -8.50 2.70 -1.96
N SER A 90 -9.52 1.91 -2.32
CA SER A 90 -10.21 2.08 -3.61
C SER A 90 -11.58 2.75 -3.40
N PHE A 91 -11.65 4.07 -3.58
CA PHE A 91 -12.91 4.83 -3.43
C PHE A 91 -13.96 4.55 -4.52
N SER A 92 -13.64 3.78 -5.55
CA SER A 92 -14.56 3.47 -6.67
C SER A 92 -15.85 2.76 -6.25
N SER A 93 -15.89 2.15 -5.06
CA SER A 93 -17.08 1.42 -4.57
C SER A 93 -18.12 2.29 -3.86
N PHE A 94 -17.82 3.54 -3.50
CA PHE A 94 -18.75 4.40 -2.74
C PHE A 94 -19.67 5.26 -3.60
N CYS A 95 -19.29 5.54 -4.85
CA CYS A 95 -20.09 6.40 -5.74
C CYS A 95 -21.27 5.68 -6.41
N THR A 96 -21.31 4.35 -6.43
CA THR A 96 -22.37 3.57 -7.09
C THR A 96 -23.66 3.44 -6.27
N LEU A 97 -23.64 3.79 -4.97
CA LEU A 97 -24.80 3.64 -4.08
C LEU A 97 -25.75 4.84 -4.04
N LYS A 98 -25.44 5.96 -4.70
CA LYS A 98 -26.30 7.18 -4.67
C LYS A 98 -27.18 7.41 -5.90
N ASN A 99 -27.11 6.57 -6.93
CA ASN A 99 -27.92 6.75 -8.15
C ASN A 99 -28.84 5.56 -8.42
N LYS A 100 -29.66 5.16 -7.43
CA LYS A 100 -30.90 4.44 -7.75
C LYS A 100 -32.01 5.49 -7.90
N PRO A 101 -32.42 5.88 -9.12
CA PRO A 101 -33.61 6.69 -9.28
C PRO A 101 -34.79 5.87 -8.76
N THR A 102 -35.45 6.36 -7.72
CA THR A 102 -36.75 5.88 -7.29
C THR A 102 -37.73 6.18 -8.41
N LEU A 103 -37.98 5.18 -9.25
CA LEU A 103 -39.13 5.16 -10.15
C LEU A 103 -40.38 5.04 -9.28
N GLU A 104 -40.95 6.18 -8.88
CA GLU A 104 -42.35 6.25 -8.48
C GLU A 104 -43.19 6.22 -9.75
N SER A 105 -43.69 5.03 -10.09
CA SER A 105 -44.71 4.83 -11.10
C SER A 105 -46.10 4.88 -10.45
N ASN A 106 -46.87 5.89 -10.85
CA ASN A 106 -48.33 6.05 -10.90
C ASN A 106 -49.18 5.70 -9.67
#